data_AF-A0A836REE5-F1
#
_entry.id   AF-A0A836REE5-F1
#
_cell.length_a   1.000
_cell.length_b   1.000
_cell.length_c   1.000
_cell.angle_alpha   90.00
_cell.angle_beta   90.00
_cell.angle_gamma   90.00
#
_symmetry.space_group_name_H-M   'P 1'
#
loop_
_entity.id
_entity.type
_entity.pdbx_description
1 polymer ?
#
loop_
_entity_poly.entity_id
_entity_poly.type
_entity_poly.pdbx_seq_one_letter_code
_entity_poly.pdbx_strand_id
1 'polypeptide(L)'
;MPDDIKKIMKGVFIEGKIVKPKLVEILKKQRTNTMLRVVVGEGRKREIRRMFHYIGHDVQKLIRVRIGPVKLENLKTGKYRDLKREEVEWFFNKRRRKNR
;
A
#
# COMPACT_ATOMS: atom_id res chain seq x y z
N MET A 1 5.32 14.52 -11.68
CA MET A 1 4.65 13.82 -10.57
C MET A 1 3.12 13.84 -10.65
N PRO A 2 2.40 14.98 -10.76
CA PRO A 2 0.93 14.95 -10.81
C PRO A 2 0.38 14.08 -11.97
N ASP A 3 0.99 14.19 -13.15
CA ASP A 3 0.59 13.39 -14.31
C ASP A 3 0.99 11.91 -14.19
N ASP A 4 2.09 11.60 -13.50
CA ASP A 4 2.55 10.24 -13.27
C ASP A 4 1.63 9.50 -12.27
N ILE A 5 1.06 10.22 -11.31
CA ILE A 5 0.02 9.66 -10.42
C ILE A 5 -1.19 9.24 -11.25
N LYS A 6 -1.65 10.08 -12.20
CA LYS A 6 -2.75 9.70 -13.10
C LYS A 6 -2.42 8.45 -13.92
N LYS A 7 -1.17 8.29 -14.36
CA LYS A 7 -0.71 7.08 -15.06
C LYS A 7 -0.84 5.83 -14.18
N ILE A 8 -0.33 5.84 -12.95
CA ILE A 8 -0.41 4.64 -12.09
C ILE A 8 -1.84 4.33 -11.66
N MET A 9 -2.69 5.35 -11.51
CA MET A 9 -4.11 5.16 -11.18
C MET A 9 -4.89 4.47 -12.31
N LYS A 10 -4.46 4.61 -13.58
CA LYS A 10 -5.01 3.83 -14.71
C LYS A 10 -4.58 2.36 -14.68
N GLY A 11 -3.57 2.03 -13.89
CA GLY A 11 -2.97 0.70 -13.81
C GLY A 11 -1.74 0.58 -14.70
N VAL A 12 -0.83 -0.30 -14.29
CA VAL A 12 0.44 -0.59 -14.98
C VAL A 12 0.56 -2.08 -15.22
N PHE A 13 1.11 -2.47 -16.38
CA PHE A 13 1.29 -3.87 -16.71
C PHE A 13 2.60 -4.38 -16.10
N ILE A 14 2.48 -5.30 -15.13
CA ILE A 14 3.61 -5.88 -14.40
C ILE A 14 3.43 -7.40 -14.35
N GLU A 15 4.40 -8.13 -14.90
CA GLU A 15 4.45 -9.60 -14.87
C GLU A 15 3.13 -10.23 -15.37
N GLY A 16 2.72 -9.86 -16.59
CA GLY A 16 1.56 -10.47 -17.25
C GLY A 16 0.19 -10.00 -16.73
N LYS A 17 0.14 -9.02 -15.83
CA LYS A 17 -1.12 -8.53 -15.23
C LYS A 17 -1.13 -7.02 -15.05
N ILE A 18 -2.32 -6.44 -15.15
CA ILE A 18 -2.54 -5.03 -14.79
C ILE A 18 -2.63 -4.91 -13.27
N VAL A 19 -1.72 -4.15 -12.69
CA VAL A 19 -1.68 -3.82 -11.26
C VAL A 19 -2.13 -2.37 -11.11
N LYS A 20 -3.09 -2.12 -10.22
CA LYS A 20 -3.60 -0.77 -9.95
C LYS A 20 -3.71 -0.50 -8.45
N PRO A 21 -3.21 0.65 -7.96
CA PRO A 21 -3.46 1.06 -6.59
C PRO A 21 -4.93 1.46 -6.43
N LYS A 22 -5.45 1.33 -5.21
CA LYS A 22 -6.78 1.82 -4.82
C LYS A 22 -6.77 3.31 -4.50
N LEU A 23 -5.65 3.81 -3.98
CA LEU A 23 -5.47 5.21 -3.61
C LEU A 23 -4.00 5.57 -3.74
N VAL A 24 -3.74 6.77 -4.24
CA VAL A 24 -2.43 7.42 -4.22
C VAL A 24 -2.65 8.87 -3.81
N GLU A 25 -2.08 9.27 -2.69
CA GLU A 25 -2.23 10.61 -2.12
C GLU A 25 -0.85 11.19 -1.82
N ILE A 26 -0.61 12.45 -2.19
CA ILE A 26 0.63 13.15 -1.86
C ILE A 26 0.54 13.62 -0.41
N LEU A 27 1.40 13.11 0.46
CA LEU A 27 1.49 13.55 1.85
C LEU A 27 2.44 14.74 2.01
N LYS A 28 3.57 14.72 1.28
CA LYS A 28 4.58 15.77 1.35
C LYS A 28 5.38 15.80 0.06
N LYS A 29 5.64 17.00 -0.45
CA LYS A 29 6.53 17.23 -1.59
C LYS A 29 7.79 17.91 -1.10
N GLN A 30 8.95 17.37 -1.43
CA GLN A 30 10.25 17.98 -1.19
C GLN A 30 10.96 18.21 -2.52
N ARG A 31 12.10 18.91 -2.49
CA ARG A 31 12.88 19.22 -3.70
C ARG A 31 13.37 17.96 -4.43
N THR A 32 13.73 16.92 -3.68
CA THR A 32 14.38 15.70 -4.21
C THR A 32 13.52 14.44 -4.13
N ASN A 33 12.44 14.45 -3.34
CA ASN A 33 11.56 13.29 -3.19
C ASN A 33 10.11 13.73 -2.91
N THR A 34 9.18 12.81 -3.11
CA THR A 34 7.77 12.99 -2.76
C THR A 34 7.32 11.83 -1.88
N MET A 35 6.72 12.14 -0.74
CA MET A 35 6.13 11.17 0.16
C MET A 35 4.68 10.91 -0.25
N LEU A 36 4.37 9.66 -0.52
CA LEU A 36 3.06 9.22 -0.98
C LEU A 36 2.43 8.25 0.03
N ARG A 37 1.12 8.39 0.24
CA ARG A 37 0.28 7.34 0.82
C ARG A 37 -0.29 6.53 -0.33
N VAL A 38 0.00 5.23 -0.33
CA VAL A 38 -0.48 4.31 -1.36
C VAL A 38 -1.27 3.19 -0.70
N VAL A 39 -2.47 2.92 -1.20
CA VAL A 39 -3.29 1.79 -0.77
C VAL A 39 -3.38 0.81 -1.92
N VAL A 40 -3.04 -0.45 -1.67
CA VAL A 40 -3.17 -1.56 -2.63
C VAL A 40 -4.18 -2.58 -2.11
N GLY A 41 -4.84 -3.26 -3.05
CA GLY A 41 -5.79 -4.33 -2.74
C GLY A 41 -5.14 -5.70 -2.62
N GLU A 42 -3.97 -5.86 -3.21
CA GLU A 42 -3.15 -7.06 -3.23
C GLU A 42 -1.80 -6.79 -2.56
N GLY A 43 -1.00 -7.85 -2.39
CA GLY A 43 0.31 -7.79 -1.76
C GLY A 43 1.33 -8.62 -2.52
N ARG A 44 1.44 -8.41 -3.83
CA ARG A 44 2.40 -9.16 -4.66
C ARG A 44 3.83 -8.76 -4.30
N LYS A 45 4.78 -9.68 -4.49
CA LYS A 45 6.20 -9.46 -4.19
C LYS A 45 6.69 -8.16 -4.83
N ARG A 46 7.16 -7.19 -4.05
CA ARG A 46 7.70 -5.90 -4.54
C ARG A 46 6.75 -5.07 -5.43
N GLU A 47 5.44 -5.30 -5.35
CA GLU A 47 4.43 -4.66 -6.22
C GLU A 47 4.56 -3.13 -6.30
N ILE A 48 4.59 -2.44 -5.15
CA ILE A 48 4.76 -0.98 -5.08
C ILE A 48 6.05 -0.54 -5.78
N ARG A 49 7.17 -1.21 -5.49
CA ARG A 49 8.47 -0.84 -6.08
C ARG A 49 8.47 -1.00 -7.60
N ARG A 50 7.89 -2.08 -8.11
CA ARG A 50 7.77 -2.33 -9.56
C ARG A 50 6.84 -1.32 -10.24
N MET A 51 5.73 -0.98 -9.59
CA MET A 51 4.76 0.00 -10.10
C MET A 51 5.38 1.38 -10.29
N PHE A 52 6.11 1.88 -9.29
CA PHE A 52 6.78 3.18 -9.40
C PHE A 52 7.99 3.13 -10.34
N HIS A 53 8.75 2.04 -10.35
CA HIS A 53 9.87 1.89 -11.28
C HIS A 53 9.39 1.94 -12.74
N TYR A 54 8.25 1.32 -13.05
CA TYR A 54 7.65 1.35 -14.40
C TYR A 54 7.34 2.77 -14.91
N ILE A 55 7.02 3.70 -14.01
CA ILE A 55 6.79 5.11 -14.37
C ILE A 55 8.03 5.99 -14.19
N GLY A 56 9.22 5.39 -14.04
CA GLY A 56 10.49 6.09 -13.93
C GLY A 56 10.82 6.66 -12.55
N HIS A 57 10.20 6.13 -11.48
CA HIS A 57 10.43 6.60 -10.11
C HIS A 57 10.91 5.47 -9.19
N ASP A 58 12.11 5.61 -8.66
CA ASP A 58 12.63 4.63 -7.70
C ASP A 58 12.16 4.93 -6.27
N VAL A 59 11.65 3.89 -5.61
CA VAL A 59 11.16 3.99 -4.23
C VAL A 59 12.34 3.94 -3.25
N GLN A 60 12.74 5.09 -2.74
CA GLN A 60 13.83 5.22 -1.77
C GLN A 60 13.48 4.60 -0.41
N LYS A 61 12.26 4.85 0.09
CA LYS A 61 11.78 4.36 1.38
C LYS A 61 10.35 3.85 1.26
N LEU A 62 10.09 2.66 1.82
CA LEU A 62 8.77 2.04 1.82
C LEU A 62 8.48 1.50 3.22
N ILE A 63 7.43 2.02 3.86
CA ILE A 63 6.97 1.57 5.17
C ILE A 63 5.49 1.21 5.06
N ARG A 64 5.14 0.04 5.58
CA ARG A 64 3.74 -0.38 5.70
C ARG A 64 3.20 0.13 7.03
N VAL A 65 2.33 1.12 6.97
CA VAL A 65 1.77 1.77 8.17
C VAL A 65 0.41 1.21 8.60
N ARG A 66 -0.25 0.43 7.74
CA ARG A 66 -1.58 -0.15 8.00
C ARG A 66 -1.81 -1.44 7.22
N ILE A 67 -2.52 -2.40 7.83
CA ILE A 67 -3.09 -3.59 7.19
C ILE A 67 -4.54 -3.73 7.68
N GLY A 68 -5.51 -3.48 6.80
CA GLY A 68 -6.91 -3.47 7.20
C GLY A 68 -7.16 -2.48 8.37
N PRO A 69 -7.73 -2.92 9.50
CA PRO A 69 -7.93 -2.07 10.68
C PRO A 69 -6.66 -1.86 11.49
N VAL A 70 -5.64 -2.72 11.34
CA VAL A 70 -4.41 -2.70 12.13
C VAL A 70 -3.48 -1.59 11.65
N LYS A 71 -3.12 -0.68 12.55
CA LYS A 71 -2.18 0.41 12.30
C LYS A 71 -0.87 0.17 13.05
N LEU A 72 0.23 0.69 12.49
CA LEU A 72 1.56 0.63 13.10
C LEU A 72 1.66 1.50 14.37
N GLU A 73 1.02 2.68 14.35
CA GLU A 73 0.98 3.65 15.46
C GLU A 73 2.33 3.82 16.17
N ASN A 74 2.38 3.60 17.49
CA ASN A 74 3.56 3.81 18.33
C ASN A 74 4.39 2.53 18.55
N LEU A 75 4.18 1.50 17.73
CA LEU A 75 4.93 0.26 17.85
C LEU A 75 6.39 0.48 17.42
N LYS A 76 7.30 0.34 18.38
CA LYS A 76 8.74 0.48 18.14
C LYS A 76 9.24 -0.60 17.17
N THR A 77 10.24 -0.26 16.38
CA THR A 77 10.93 -1.21 15.47
C THR A 77 11.37 -2.46 16.22
N GLY A 78 11.11 -3.64 15.64
CA GLY A 78 11.46 -4.93 16.23
C GLY A 78 10.55 -5.40 17.37
N LYS A 79 9.54 -4.62 17.76
CA LYS A 79 8.53 -5.03 18.74
C LYS A 79 7.28 -5.56 18.05
N TYR A 80 6.51 -6.33 18.79
CA TYR A 80 5.18 -6.81 18.41
C TYR A 80 4.17 -6.46 19.51
N ARG A 81 2.89 -6.52 19.16
CA ARG A 81 1.78 -6.46 20.09
C ARG A 81 0.72 -7.47 19.66
N ASP A 82 -0.09 -7.90 20.60
CA ASP A 82 -1.28 -8.67 20.27
C ASP A 82 -2.31 -7.79 19.56
N LEU A 83 -3.11 -8.44 18.71
CA LEU A 83 -4.23 -7.81 18.05
C LEU A 83 -5.37 -7.62 19.05
N LYS A 84 -6.07 -6.48 18.96
CA LYS A 84 -7.30 -6.27 19.71
C LYS A 84 -8.38 -7.21 19.18
N ARG A 85 -9.33 -7.58 20.03
CA ARG A 85 -10.45 -8.46 19.67
C ARG A 85 -11.18 -8.00 18.40
N GLU A 86 -11.46 -6.70 18.27
CA GLU A 86 -12.10 -6.11 17.08
C GLU A 86 -11.26 -6.28 15.80
N GLU A 87 -9.94 -6.16 15.89
CA GLU A 87 -9.02 -6.35 14.77
C GLU A 87 -9.03 -7.82 14.31
N VAL A 88 -9.03 -8.75 15.27
CA VAL A 88 -9.15 -10.18 15.03
C VAL A 88 -10.47 -10.51 14.35
N GLU A 89 -11.58 -10.06 14.93
CA GLU A 89 -12.93 -10.28 14.39
C GLU A 89 -13.06 -9.72 12.97
N TRP A 90 -12.47 -8.56 12.66
CA TRP A 90 -12.48 -8.02 11.32
C TRP A 90 -11.84 -8.95 10.29
N PHE A 91 -10.70 -9.58 10.61
CA PHE A 91 -10.04 -10.52 9.70
C PHE A 91 -10.86 -11.80 9.48
N PHE A 92 -11.50 -12.33 10.52
CA PHE A 92 -12.30 -13.56 10.43
C PHE A 92 -13.68 -13.34 9.82
N ASN A 93 -14.36 -12.22 10.13
CA ASN A 93 -15.66 -11.89 9.55
C ASN A 93 -15.56 -11.61 8.04
N LYS A 94 -14.39 -11.18 7.55
CA LYS A 94 -14.15 -11.03 6.11
C LYS A 94 -14.19 -12.37 5.36
N ARG A 95 -13.75 -13.47 5.99
CA ARG A 95 -13.86 -14.82 5.39
C ARG A 95 -15.32 -15.25 5.27
N ARG A 96 -16.16 -14.95 6.26
CA ARG A 96 -17.59 -15.29 6.24
C ARG A 96 -18.38 -14.58 5.14
N ARG A 97 -18.02 -13.35 4.78
CA ARG A 97 -18.68 -12.59 3.71
C ARG A 97 -18.33 -13.05 2.29
N LYS A 98 -17.27 -13.84 2.09
CA LYS A 98 -16.87 -14.32 0.75
C LYS A 98 -17.53 -15.66 0.37
N ASN A 99 -18.25 -16.29 1.31
CA ASN A 99 -18.95 -17.57 1.15
C ASN A 99 -20.50 -17.41 1.21
N ARG A 100 -21.01 -16.21 0.95
CA ARG A 100 -22.42 -15.92 0.65
C ARG A 100 -22.45 -15.18 -0.68
#